data_AF-A0A938VHR5-F1
#
_entry.id   AF-A0A938VHR5-F1
#
_cell.length_a   1.000
_cell.length_b   1.000
_cell.length_c   1.000
_cell.angle_alpha   90.00
_cell.angle_beta   90.00
_cell.angle_gamma   90.00
#
_symmetry.space_group_name_H-M   'P 1'
#
loop_
_entity.id
_entity.type
_entity.pdbx_description
1 polymer ?
#
loop_
_entity_poly.entity_id
_entity_poly.type
_entity_poly.pdbx_seq_one_letter_code
_entity_poly.pdbx_strand_id
1 'polypeptide(L)'
;MPIAYKIDPTLGLLYYMALGYCPIAKLTETERIAFYDPERLPNMKIIINTMNAEFDLSTKDLHEFIQFNQPLHKNHWALEQTAVLTRNRFAEGLSDTIHFLAGDLPIKLKIFHTLADAAQWLDLADHIERIEEIQAELKAELE
;
A
#
# COMPACT_ATOMS: atom_id res chain seq x y z
N MET A 1 13.33 -11.41 -1.65
CA MET A 1 13.24 -10.12 -0.93
C MET A 1 12.04 -10.18 -0.01
N PRO A 2 11.93 -9.46 1.13
CA PRO A 2 10.76 -9.59 2.02
C PRO A 2 9.52 -8.83 1.52
N ILE A 3 9.64 -8.16 0.38
CA ILE A 3 8.57 -7.42 -0.29
C ILE A 3 8.80 -7.46 -1.80
N ALA A 4 7.71 -7.61 -2.54
CA ALA A 4 7.65 -7.52 -4.00
C ALA A 4 6.44 -6.65 -4.38
N TYR A 5 6.44 -6.13 -5.60
CA TYR A 5 5.33 -5.36 -6.13
C TYR A 5 4.98 -5.76 -7.55
N LYS A 6 3.73 -5.50 -7.94
CA LYS A 6 3.25 -5.64 -9.31
C LYS A 6 2.38 -4.46 -9.67
N ILE A 7 2.59 -3.93 -10.86
CA ILE A 7 1.73 -2.91 -11.46
C ILE A 7 0.83 -3.61 -12.49
N ASP A 8 -0.46 -3.30 -12.45
CA ASP A 8 -1.40 -3.67 -13.49
C ASP A 8 -2.06 -2.39 -14.02
N PRO A 9 -1.57 -1.84 -15.14
CA PRO A 9 -2.10 -0.61 -15.72
C PRO A 9 -3.55 -0.73 -16.17
N THR A 10 -4.02 -1.93 -16.49
CA THR A 10 -5.40 -2.16 -16.95
C THR A 10 -6.41 -1.99 -15.82
N LEU A 11 -6.02 -2.33 -14.60
CA LEU A 11 -6.79 -2.11 -13.38
C LEU A 11 -6.52 -0.74 -12.75
N GLY A 12 -5.48 -0.03 -13.20
CA GLY A 12 -4.96 1.13 -12.48
C GLY A 12 -4.52 0.76 -11.06
N LEU A 13 -3.91 -0.41 -10.90
CA LEU A 13 -3.55 -0.99 -9.61
C LEU A 13 -2.04 -1.13 -9.44
N LEU A 14 -1.55 -0.79 -8.26
CA LEU A 14 -0.24 -1.15 -7.76
C LEU A 14 -0.40 -2.01 -6.51
N TYR A 15 0.10 -3.23 -6.57
CA TYR A 15 -0.03 -4.21 -5.51
C TYR A 15 1.33 -4.50 -4.89
N TYR A 16 1.47 -4.30 -3.59
CA TYR A 16 2.61 -4.73 -2.79
C TYR A 16 2.26 -5.99 -2.02
N MET A 17 3.18 -6.94 -1.96
CA MET A 17 3.10 -8.07 -1.05
C MET A 17 4.36 -8.15 -0.21
N ALA A 18 4.19 -8.22 1.11
CA ALA A 18 5.26 -8.51 2.05
C ALA A 18 5.11 -9.91 2.65
N LEU A 19 6.25 -10.56 2.92
CA LEU A 19 6.32 -11.87 3.55
C LEU A 19 7.40 -11.87 4.65
N GLY A 20 7.08 -12.47 5.80
CA GLY A 20 7.99 -12.60 6.94
C GLY A 20 8.28 -11.26 7.61
N TYR A 21 9.47 -11.11 8.18
CA TYR A 21 9.88 -9.85 8.78
C TYR A 21 10.21 -8.80 7.71
N CYS A 22 9.45 -7.70 7.67
CA CYS A 22 9.61 -6.63 6.71
C CYS A 22 9.88 -5.29 7.43
N PRO A 23 11.12 -4.78 7.40
CA PRO A 23 11.39 -3.43 7.87
C PRO A 23 10.64 -2.39 7.03
N ILE A 24 10.06 -1.35 7.64
CA ILE A 24 9.37 -0.29 6.89
C ILE A 24 10.29 0.39 5.86
N ALA A 25 11.59 0.53 6.16
CA ALA A 25 12.57 1.03 5.20
C ALA A 25 12.56 0.25 3.87
N LYS A 26 12.29 -1.07 3.89
CA LYS A 26 12.14 -1.86 2.66
C LYS A 26 10.89 -1.51 1.88
N LEU A 27 9.76 -1.28 2.54
CA LEU A 27 8.56 -0.77 1.87
C LEU A 27 8.83 0.59 1.20
N THR A 28 9.51 1.51 1.89
CA THR A 28 9.86 2.82 1.34
C THR A 28 10.84 2.72 0.15
N GLU A 29 11.83 1.82 0.22
CA GLU A 29 12.72 1.55 -0.90
C GLU A 29 11.96 0.97 -2.11
N THR A 30 11.07 0.01 -1.89
CA THR A 30 10.27 -0.61 -2.95
C THR A 30 9.29 0.38 -3.56
N GLU A 31 8.64 1.24 -2.76
CA GLU A 31 7.81 2.35 -3.27
C GLU A 31 8.62 3.28 -4.16
N ARG A 32 9.84 3.63 -3.76
CA ARG A 32 10.70 4.48 -4.58
C ARG A 32 11.04 3.84 -5.93
N ILE A 33 11.25 2.53 -5.98
CA ILE A 33 11.48 1.80 -7.23
C ILE A 33 10.22 1.82 -8.09
N ALA A 34 9.08 1.45 -7.52
CA ALA A 34 7.79 1.40 -8.21
C ALA A 34 7.32 2.79 -8.71
N PHE A 35 7.70 3.86 -8.01
CA PHE A 35 7.38 5.24 -8.41
C PHE A 35 8.01 5.61 -9.77
N TYR A 36 9.17 5.04 -10.10
CA TYR A 36 9.86 5.27 -11.38
C TYR A 36 9.60 4.17 -12.41
N ASP A 37 8.71 3.23 -12.11
CA ASP A 37 8.35 2.16 -13.03
C ASP A 37 7.61 2.74 -14.26
N PRO A 38 7.96 2.37 -15.50
CA PRO A 38 7.30 2.89 -16.70
C PRO A 38 5.82 2.52 -16.79
N GLU A 39 5.38 1.47 -16.09
CA GLU A 39 3.97 1.07 -16.05
C GLU A 39 3.15 1.88 -15.04
N ARG A 40 3.81 2.69 -14.19
CA ARG A 40 3.17 3.52 -13.17
C ARG A 40 2.33 4.63 -13.80
N LEU A 41 1.04 4.65 -13.48
CA LEU A 41 0.11 5.70 -13.89
C LEU A 41 -0.26 6.61 -12.72
N PRO A 42 -0.56 7.91 -12.96
CA PRO A 42 -1.11 8.77 -11.92
C PRO A 42 -2.46 8.25 -11.39
N ASN A 43 -2.73 8.45 -10.10
CA ASN A 43 -3.98 8.11 -9.42
C ASN A 43 -4.29 6.60 -9.36
N MET A 44 -3.28 5.74 -9.44
CA MET A 44 -3.50 4.31 -9.24
C MET A 44 -4.02 4.03 -7.83
N LYS A 45 -4.78 2.96 -7.70
CA LYS A 45 -5.15 2.37 -6.42
C LYS A 45 -3.98 1.54 -5.92
N ILE A 46 -3.73 1.58 -4.61
CA ILE A 46 -2.66 0.81 -3.99
C ILE A 46 -3.27 -0.24 -3.06
N ILE A 47 -2.80 -1.48 -3.16
CA ILE A 47 -3.01 -2.50 -2.13
C ILE A 47 -1.65 -2.86 -1.53
N ILE A 48 -1.51 -2.74 -0.21
CA ILE A 48 -0.34 -3.22 0.53
C ILE A 48 -0.76 -4.45 1.33
N ASN A 49 -0.36 -5.64 0.86
CA ASN A 49 -0.67 -6.90 1.52
C ASN A 49 0.43 -7.32 2.50
N THR A 50 0.09 -7.24 3.78
CA THR A 50 0.94 -7.56 4.92
C THR A 50 0.43 -8.77 5.70
N MET A 51 -0.53 -9.53 5.16
CA MET A 51 -1.20 -10.62 5.86
C MET A 51 -0.26 -11.72 6.37
N ASN A 52 0.87 -11.88 5.69
CA ASN A 52 1.91 -12.86 6.03
C ASN A 52 3.23 -12.17 6.41
N ALA A 53 3.17 -10.90 6.81
CA ALA A 53 4.33 -10.12 7.21
C ALA A 53 4.18 -9.52 8.60
N GLU A 54 5.31 -9.34 9.25
CA GLU A 54 5.46 -8.57 10.48
C GLU A 54 6.24 -7.30 10.16
N PHE A 55 5.62 -6.16 10.46
CA PHE A 55 6.25 -4.84 10.35
C PHE A 55 6.60 -4.33 11.74
N ASP A 56 7.85 -3.88 11.90
CA ASP A 56 8.24 -3.03 13.02
C ASP A 56 7.94 -1.58 12.62
N LEU A 57 6.81 -1.07 13.10
CA LEU A 57 6.30 0.24 12.72
C LEU A 57 6.44 1.20 13.90
N SER A 58 7.37 2.15 13.77
CA SER A 58 7.63 3.18 14.76
C SER A 58 6.91 4.49 14.42
N THR A 59 6.79 5.38 15.40
CA THR A 59 6.30 6.75 15.18
C THR A 59 7.21 7.54 14.23
N LYS A 60 8.50 7.21 14.16
CA LYS A 60 9.43 7.80 13.20
C LYS A 60 9.05 7.41 11.77
N ASP A 61 8.69 6.16 11.54
CA ASP A 61 8.29 5.67 10.21
C ASP A 61 7.00 6.35 9.72
N LEU A 62 6.06 6.60 10.63
CA LEU A 62 4.85 7.38 10.33
C LEU A 62 5.16 8.81 9.90
N HIS A 63 6.12 9.47 10.58
CA HIS A 63 6.57 10.80 10.16
C HIS A 63 7.27 10.78 8.81
N GLU A 64 8.09 9.77 8.53
CA GLU A 64 8.76 9.62 7.23
C GLU A 64 7.74 9.43 6.09
N PHE A 65 6.71 8.62 6.31
CA PHE A 65 5.59 8.46 5.36
C PHE A 65 4.88 9.79 5.07
N ILE A 66 4.58 10.58 6.12
CA ILE A 66 3.95 11.90 5.95
C ILE A 66 4.89 12.86 5.20
N GLN A 67 6.16 12.90 5.57
CA GLN A 67 7.17 13.75 4.93
C GLN A 67 7.39 13.40 3.45
N PHE A 68 7.28 12.12 3.09
CA PHE A 68 7.33 11.68 1.69
C PHE A 68 6.15 12.21 0.87
N ASN A 69 4.95 12.21 1.45
CA ASN A 69 3.72 12.63 0.77
C ASN A 69 3.53 14.17 0.71
N GLN A 70 4.07 14.92 1.67
CA GLN A 70 3.99 16.39 1.68
C GLN A 70 4.43 17.09 0.39
N PRO A 71 5.63 16.83 -0.18
CA PRO A 71 6.07 17.48 -1.41
C PRO A 71 5.22 17.06 -2.61
N LEU A 72 4.73 15.82 -2.65
CA LEU A 72 3.83 15.35 -3.71
C LEU A 72 2.54 16.20 -3.72
N HIS A 73 1.91 16.35 -2.55
CA HIS A 73 0.73 17.18 -2.42
C HIS A 73 0.97 18.65 -2.79
N LYS A 74 2.08 19.25 -2.32
CA LYS A 74 2.47 20.63 -2.67
C LYS A 74 2.67 20.83 -4.17
N ASN A 75 3.11 19.79 -4.88
CA ASN A 75 3.28 19.80 -6.34
C ASN A 75 2.00 19.39 -7.09
N HIS A 76 0.84 19.39 -6.43
CA HIS A 76 -0.47 19.01 -6.99
C HIS A 76 -0.52 17.56 -7.50
N TRP A 77 0.36 16.69 -7.02
CA TRP A 77 0.19 15.25 -7.20
C TRP A 77 -0.92 14.77 -6.27
N ALA A 78 -1.85 14.01 -6.84
CA ALA A 78 -2.88 13.37 -6.07
C ALA A 78 -2.25 12.27 -5.20
N LEU A 79 -2.58 12.29 -3.91
CA LEU A 79 -2.23 11.19 -3.02
C LEU A 79 -3.14 10.01 -3.33
N GLU A 80 -2.52 8.86 -3.54
CA GLU A 80 -3.21 7.67 -4.02
C GLU A 80 -4.03 7.02 -2.91
N GLN A 81 -5.09 6.35 -3.33
CA GLN A 81 -5.96 5.65 -2.42
C GLN A 81 -5.35 4.29 -2.09
N THR A 82 -5.02 4.08 -0.82
CA THR A 82 -4.24 2.94 -0.35
C THR A 82 -5.03 2.08 0.61
N ALA A 83 -5.23 0.81 0.24
CA ALA A 83 -5.76 -0.22 1.13
C ALA A 83 -4.61 -1.03 1.72
N VAL A 84 -4.59 -1.20 3.04
CA VAL A 84 -3.60 -2.06 3.72
C VAL A 84 -4.30 -3.32 4.22
N LEU A 85 -3.89 -4.49 3.73
CA LEU A 85 -4.38 -5.78 4.22
C LEU A 85 -3.47 -6.26 5.34
N THR A 86 -4.02 -6.53 6.52
CA THR A 86 -3.24 -7.03 7.65
C THR A 86 -4.05 -7.97 8.54
N ARG A 87 -3.37 -8.89 9.24
CA ARG A 87 -3.98 -9.71 10.31
C ARG A 87 -3.95 -9.01 11.66
N ASN A 88 -3.14 -7.96 11.79
CA ASN A 88 -2.98 -7.25 13.04
C ASN A 88 -4.20 -6.33 13.29
N ARG A 89 -5.12 -6.75 14.15
CA ARG A 89 -6.28 -5.93 14.53
C ARG A 89 -5.90 -4.64 15.27
N PHE A 90 -4.73 -4.60 15.92
CA PHE A 90 -4.24 -3.37 16.54
C PHE A 90 -3.79 -2.33 15.50
N ALA A 91 -3.61 -2.74 14.23
CA ALA A 91 -3.31 -1.82 13.16
C ALA A 91 -4.48 -0.89 12.83
N GLU A 92 -5.74 -1.23 13.15
CA GLU A 92 -6.90 -0.39 12.82
C GLU A 92 -6.74 1.07 13.29
N GLY A 93 -6.16 1.29 14.48
CA GLY A 93 -5.87 2.62 15.02
C GLY A 93 -4.73 3.38 14.32
N LEU A 94 -3.93 2.72 13.48
CA LEU A 94 -2.88 3.37 12.69
C LEU A 94 -3.48 4.29 11.63
N SER A 95 -4.62 3.93 11.02
CA SER A 95 -5.28 4.78 10.02
C SER A 95 -5.70 6.12 10.63
N ASP A 96 -6.27 6.09 11.83
CA ASP A 96 -6.68 7.29 12.58
C ASP A 96 -5.47 8.11 13.03
N THR A 97 -4.41 7.43 13.47
CA THR A 97 -3.15 8.08 13.85
C THR A 97 -2.50 8.78 12.66
N ILE A 98 -2.47 8.13 11.49
CA ILE A 98 -1.95 8.72 10.24
C ILE A 98 -2.79 9.93 9.87
N HIS A 99 -4.13 9.84 9.88
CA HIS A 99 -5.01 10.98 9.61
C HIS A 99 -4.75 12.15 10.57
N PHE A 100 -4.62 11.87 11.86
CA PHE A 100 -4.34 12.90 12.86
C PHE A 100 -2.98 13.58 12.64
N LEU A 101 -1.93 12.82 12.34
CA LEU A 101 -0.58 13.35 12.11
C LEU A 101 -0.44 14.04 10.75
N ALA A 102 -1.22 13.65 9.75
CA ALA A 102 -1.15 14.16 8.38
C ALA A 102 -1.65 15.60 8.23
N GLY A 103 -2.42 16.11 9.21
CA GLY A 103 -2.98 17.46 9.17
C GLY A 103 -3.90 17.66 7.96
N ASP A 104 -3.57 18.61 7.10
CA ASP A 104 -4.37 18.94 5.90
C ASP A 104 -4.08 18.04 4.68
N LEU A 105 -3.17 17.07 4.79
CA LEU A 105 -2.89 16.17 3.67
C LEU A 105 -4.09 15.23 3.44
N PRO A 106 -4.64 15.15 2.21
CA PRO A 106 -5.79 14.31 1.91
C PRO A 106 -5.39 12.84 1.73
N ILE A 107 -4.76 12.24 2.74
CA ILE A 107 -4.31 10.84 2.71
C ILE A 107 -5.53 9.92 2.74
N LYS A 108 -5.77 9.18 1.66
CA LYS A 108 -6.84 8.18 1.60
C LYS A 108 -6.26 6.81 1.89
N LEU A 109 -6.03 6.51 3.16
CA LEU A 109 -5.56 5.20 3.62
C LEU A 109 -6.63 4.53 4.47
N LYS A 110 -6.84 3.23 4.26
CA LYS A 110 -7.73 2.42 5.11
C LYS A 110 -7.17 1.00 5.27
N ILE A 111 -7.43 0.42 6.43
CA ILE A 111 -6.95 -0.92 6.80
C ILE A 111 -8.10 -1.92 6.68
N PHE A 112 -7.78 -3.11 6.18
CA PHE A 112 -8.75 -4.18 5.92
C PHE A 112 -8.19 -5.54 6.34
N HIS A 113 -9.12 -6.46 6.58
CA HIS A 113 -8.83 -7.85 6.96
C HIS A 113 -9.22 -8.87 5.88
N THR A 114 -9.80 -8.41 4.77
CA THR A 114 -10.09 -9.25 3.61
C THR A 114 -9.75 -8.50 2.33
N LEU A 115 -9.35 -9.24 1.30
CA LEU A 115 -9.11 -8.67 -0.03
C LEU A 115 -10.41 -8.14 -0.64
N ALA A 116 -11.53 -8.83 -0.42
CA ALA A 116 -12.84 -8.44 -0.94
C ALA A 116 -13.28 -7.06 -0.44
N ASP A 117 -13.15 -6.78 0.87
CA ASP A 117 -13.53 -5.48 1.43
C ASP A 117 -12.63 -4.35 0.92
N ALA A 118 -11.33 -4.62 0.77
CA ALA A 118 -10.38 -3.66 0.20
C ALA A 118 -10.69 -3.37 -1.27
N ALA A 119 -10.94 -4.41 -2.07
CA ALA A 119 -11.29 -4.27 -3.48
C ALA A 119 -12.60 -3.49 -3.63
N GLN A 120 -13.61 -3.76 -2.81
CA GLN A 120 -14.86 -3.00 -2.80
C GLN A 120 -14.64 -1.51 -2.52
N TRP A 121 -13.80 -1.17 -1.53
CA TRP A 121 -13.52 0.23 -1.19
C TRP A 121 -12.65 0.95 -2.23
N LEU A 122 -11.84 0.21 -2.99
CA LEU A 122 -11.04 0.73 -4.09
C LEU A 122 -11.80 0.82 -5.42
N ASP A 123 -13.08 0.43 -5.45
CA ASP A 123 -13.91 0.30 -6.66
C ASP A 123 -13.35 -0.74 -7.65
N LEU A 124 -12.77 -1.83 -7.14
CA LEU A 124 -12.15 -2.93 -7.88
C LEU A 124 -12.82 -4.29 -7.66
N ALA A 125 -14.04 -4.32 -7.10
CA ALA A 125 -14.75 -5.56 -6.75
C ALA A 125 -14.96 -6.50 -7.95
N ASP A 126 -15.27 -5.93 -9.13
CA ASP A 126 -15.49 -6.68 -10.37
C ASP A 126 -14.19 -7.31 -10.94
N HIS A 127 -13.03 -6.99 -10.36
CA HIS A 127 -11.72 -7.46 -10.79
C HIS A 127 -11.03 -8.38 -9.77
N ILE A 128 -11.78 -8.89 -8.78
CA ILE A 128 -11.22 -9.65 -7.66
C ILE A 128 -10.37 -10.85 -8.11
N GLU A 129 -10.82 -11.59 -9.12
CA GLU A 129 -10.10 -12.77 -9.64
C GLU A 129 -8.71 -12.39 -10.16
N ARG A 130 -8.60 -11.28 -10.90
CA ARG A 130 -7.32 -10.78 -11.40
C ARG A 130 -6.40 -10.33 -10.26
N ILE A 131 -6.96 -9.75 -9.21
CA ILE A 131 -6.18 -9.33 -8.04
C ILE A 131 -5.67 -10.55 -7.25
N GLU A 132 -6.46 -11.62 -7.19
CA GLU A 132 -6.04 -12.89 -6.59
C GLU A 132 -4.92 -13.57 -7.40
N GLU A 133 -4.96 -13.50 -8.74
CA GLU A 133 -3.86 -13.94 -9.60
C GLU A 133 -2.56 -13.17 -9.30
N ILE A 134 -2.63 -11.82 -9.26
CA ILE A 134 -1.49 -10.97 -8.90
C ILE A 134 -0.94 -11.36 -7.52
N GLN A 135 -1.83 -11.62 -6.56
CA GLN A 135 -1.44 -12.06 -5.22
C GLN A 135 -0.70 -13.41 -5.27
N ALA A 136 -1.18 -14.37 -6.06
CA ALA A 136 -0.55 -15.68 -6.19
C ALA A 136 0.83 -15.61 -6.88
N GLU A 137 0.95 -14.80 -7.94
CA GLU A 137 2.20 -14.55 -8.64
C GLU A 137 3.26 -13.94 -7.71
N LEU A 138 2.90 -12.88 -6.98
CA LEU A 138 3.80 -12.23 -6.02
C LEU A 138 4.21 -13.16 -4.89
N LYS A 139 3.28 -14.00 -4.42
CA LYS A 139 3.59 -15.00 -3.40
C LYS A 139 4.63 -16.01 -3.89
N ALA A 140 4.48 -16.50 -5.12
CA ALA A 140 5.41 -17.45 -5.73
C ALA A 140 6.79 -16.83 -5.98
N GLU A 141 6.89 -15.51 -6.20
CA GLU A 141 8.17 -14.80 -6.33
C GLU A 141 8.91 -14.66 -4.99
N LEU A 142 8.16 -14.62 -3.88
CA LEU A 142 8.70 -14.41 -2.54
C LEU A 142 9.10 -15.72 -1.82
N GLU A 143 8.63 -16.88 -2.31
CA GLU A 143 8.94 -18.24 -1.82
C GLU A 143 10.15 -18.86 -2.54
#